data_AF-A0A937HST0-F1
#
_entry.id   AF-A0A937HST0-F1
#
_cell.length_a   1.000
_cell.length_b   1.000
_cell.length_c   1.000
_cell.angle_alpha   90.00
_cell.angle_beta   90.00
_cell.angle_gamma   90.00
#
_symmetry.space_group_name_H-M   'P 1'
#
loop_
_entity.id
_entity.type
_entity.pdbx_description
1 polymer ?
#
loop_
_entity_poly.entity_id
_entity_poly.type
_entity_poly.pdbx_seq_one_letter_code
_entity_poly.pdbx_strand_id
1 'polypeptide(L)' 'WVNPEGMLDAYWAKTGERSYCFVGLWDSEESLIAARPQMIDHLNKVRDFFEELSPELGVTDPVSGSVVTHKC' A
#
# COMPACT_ATOMS: atom_id res chain seq x y z
N TRP A 1 3.19 -0.91 12.75
CA TRP A 1 2.10 -0.57 11.82
C TRP A 1 0.84 -1.26 12.32
N VAL A 2 -0.30 -0.58 12.29
CA VAL A 2 -1.60 -1.12 12.69
C VAL A 2 -2.42 -1.23 11.42
N ASN A 3 -3.03 -2.39 11.19
CA ASN A 3 -3.91 -2.57 10.04
C ASN A 3 -5.09 -1.59 10.16
N PRO A 4 -5.36 -0.79 9.13
CA PRO A 4 -6.56 0.04 9.07
C PRO A 4 -7.83 -0.81 9.19
N GLU A 5 -8.91 -0.17 9.64
CA GLU A 5 -10.23 -0.81 9.67
C GLU A 5 -10.64 -1.34 8.29
N GLY A 6 -11.31 -2.50 8.27
CA GLY A 6 -11.75 -3.17 7.05
C GLY A 6 -10.64 -3.84 6.23
N MET A 7 -9.36 -3.71 6.61
CA MET A 7 -8.27 -4.47 5.99
C MET A 7 -8.37 -5.95 6.40
N LEU A 8 -8.65 -6.81 5.43
CA LEU A 8 -8.78 -8.25 5.60
C LEU A 8 -7.42 -8.94 5.60
N ASP A 9 -6.51 -8.48 4.75
CA ASP A 9 -5.22 -9.12 4.53
C ASP A 9 -4.18 -8.10 4.07
N ALA A 10 -2.91 -8.44 4.29
CA ALA A 10 -1.78 -7.66 3.82
C ALA A 10 -0.54 -8.51 3.55
N TYR A 11 0.10 -8.22 2.43
CA TYR A 11 1.26 -8.94 1.93
C TYR A 11 2.39 -7.97 1.60
N TRP A 12 3.61 -8.38 1.93
CA TRP A 12 4.84 -7.70 1.56
C TRP A 12 5.69 -8.65 0.73
N ALA A 13 5.94 -8.29 -0.51
CA ALA A 13 6.82 -9.04 -1.40
C ALA A 13 8.12 -8.25 -1.61
N LYS A 14 9.27 -8.86 -1.32
CA LYS A 14 10.56 -8.33 -1.79
C LYS A 14 10.69 -8.68 -3.27
N THR A 15 10.74 -7.65 -4.13
CA THR A 15 10.77 -7.81 -5.60
C THR A 15 12.14 -7.51 -6.20
N GLY A 16 13.07 -6.97 -5.41
CA GLY A 16 14.45 -6.69 -5.80
C GLY A 16 15.33 -6.51 -4.56
N GLU A 17 16.59 -6.09 -4.74
CA GLU A 17 17.52 -5.92 -3.62
C GLU A 17 17.00 -4.91 -2.58
N ARG A 18 16.51 -3.76 -3.06
CA ARG A 18 15.94 -2.64 -2.28
C ARG A 18 14.51 -2.27 -2.71
N SER A 19 13.79 -3.22 -3.31
CA SER A 19 12.44 -2.99 -3.86
C SER A 19 11.42 -3.92 -3.21
N TYR A 20 10.29 -3.35 -2.81
CA TYR A 20 9.23 -4.06 -2.10
C TYR A 20 7.86 -3.65 -2.67
N CYS A 21 6.95 -4.61 -2.79
CA CYS A 21 5.56 -4.39 -3.12
C CYS A 21 4.69 -4.70 -1.89
N PHE A 22 3.86 -3.73 -1.51
CA PHE A 22 2.82 -3.90 -0.51
C PHE A 22 1.48 -4.11 -1.21
N VAL A 23 0.76 -5.16 -0.84
CA VAL A 23 -0.60 -5.43 -1.32
C VAL A 23 -1.52 -5.59 -0.12
N GLY A 24 -2.55 -4.75 -0.03
CA GLY A 24 -3.59 -4.89 0.97
C GLY A 24 -4.92 -5.25 0.34
N LEU A 25 -5.71 -6.06 1.05
CA LEU A 25 -7.08 -6.40 0.70
C LEU A 25 -8.02 -5.78 1.73
N TRP A 26 -9.07 -5.11 1.26
CA TRP A 26 -10.12 -4.55 2.09
C TRP A 26 -11.47 -5.18 1.79
N ASP A 27 -12.38 -5.15 2.77
CA ASP A 27 -13.76 -5.63 2.63
C ASP A 27 -14.61 -4.82 1.64
N SER A 28 -14.23 -3.56 1.41
CA SER A 28 -14.94 -2.60 0.58
C SER A 28 -14.01 -1.48 0.10
N GLU A 29 -14.39 -0.82 -0.99
CA GLU A 29 -13.66 0.35 -1.49
C GLU A 29 -13.79 1.52 -0.51
N GLU A 30 -14.93 1.65 0.17
CA GLU A 30 -15.19 2.66 1.18
C GLU A 30 -14.22 2.53 2.37
N SER A 31 -14.02 1.32 2.89
CA SER A 31 -13.03 1.06 3.95
C SER A 31 -11.61 1.41 3.51
N LEU A 32 -11.24 1.08 2.26
CA LEU A 32 -9.93 1.47 1.71
C LEU A 32 -9.79 3.00 1.62
N ILE A 33 -10.81 3.71 1.14
CA ILE A 33 -10.78 5.18 1.05
C ILE A 33 -10.65 5.79 2.45
N ALA A 34 -11.40 5.29 3.43
CA ALA A 34 -11.34 5.73 4.82
C ALA A 34 -9.96 5.46 5.46
N ALA A 35 -9.26 4.40 5.04
CA ALA A 35 -7.92 4.06 5.50
C ALA A 35 -6.80 4.96 4.94
N ARG A 36 -7.01 5.64 3.80
CA ARG A 36 -5.96 6.42 3.12
C ARG A 36 -5.26 7.46 4.01
N PRO A 37 -5.95 8.28 4.82
CA PRO A 37 -5.28 9.26 5.68
C PRO A 37 -4.30 8.59 6.66
N GLN A 38 -4.71 7.50 7.31
CA GLN A 38 -3.85 6.75 8.22
C GLN A 38 -2.62 6.15 7.50
N MET A 39 -2.82 5.62 6.29
CA MET A 39 -1.72 5.07 5.47
C MET A 39 -0.73 6.16 5.06
N ILE A 40 -1.22 7.34 4.66
CA ILE A 40 -0.38 8.49 4.30
C ILE A 40 0.40 8.98 5.53
N ASP A 41 -0.24 9.08 6.69
CA ASP A 41 0.42 9.46 7.95
C ASP A 41 1.52 8.48 8.36
N HIS A 42 1.30 7.17 8.13
CA HIS A 42 2.34 6.17 8.34
C HIS A 42 3.48 6.35 7.35
N LEU A 43 3.16 6.51 6.06
CA LEU A 43 4.13 6.67 4.99
C LEU A 43 5.01 7.91 5.22
N ASN A 44 4.43 9.05 5.61
CA ASN A 44 5.16 10.28 5.91
C ASN A 44 6.24 10.11 7.00
N LYS A 45 6.12 9.11 7.89
CA LYS A 45 7.13 8.83 8.92
C LYS A 45 8.33 8.04 8.41
N VAL A 46 8.22 7.44 7.23
CA VAL A 46 9.24 6.53 6.67
C VAL A 46 9.71 6.92 5.26
N ARG A 47 9.11 7.94 4.62
CA ARG A 47 9.46 8.39 3.26
C ARG A 47 10.95 8.67 3.07
N ASP A 48 11.61 9.22 4.07
CA ASP A 48 13.04 9.59 4.00
C ASP A 48 13.97 8.36 3.90
N PHE A 49 13.46 7.15 4.15
CA PHE A 49 14.21 5.90 3.97
C PHE A 49 14.05 5.28 2.57
N PHE A 50 13.19 5.85 1.72
CA PHE A 50 12.87 5.30 0.40
C PHE A 50 13.66 6.00 -0.70
N GLU A 51 13.94 5.25 -1.76
CA GLU A 51 14.53 5.79 -2.99
C GLU A 51 13.46 6.42 -3.86
N GLU A 52 13.81 7.50 -4.56
CA GLU A 52 12.93 8.08 -5.57
C GLU A 52 12.81 7.14 -6.77
N LEU A 53 11.58 6.83 -7.16
CA LEU A 53 11.25 6.00 -8.31
C LEU A 53 11.34 6.81 -9.62
N SER A 54 10.77 8.00 -9.63
CA SER A 54 10.87 8.99 -10.71
C SER A 54 10.41 10.38 -10.22
N PRO A 55 10.69 11.47 -10.95
CA PRO A 55 10.19 12.80 -10.62
C PRO A 55 8.66 12.90 -10.53
N GLU A 56 7.94 12.08 -11.30
CA GLU A 56 6.47 12.07 -11.34
C GLU A 56 5.85 11.24 -10.20
N LEU A 57 6.47 10.11 -9.84
CA LEU A 57 5.95 9.19 -8.82
C LEU A 57 6.47 9.50 -7.41
N GLY A 58 7.61 10.17 -7.28
CA GLY A 58 8.31 10.33 -6.01
C GLY A 58 8.79 8.98 -5.48
N VAL A 59 8.50 8.67 -4.22
CA VAL A 59 9.06 7.48 -3.52
C VAL A 59 8.12 6.26 -3.47
N THR A 60 6.90 6.37 -4.00
CA THR A 60 5.89 5.31 -3.96
C THR A 60 4.98 5.41 -5.18
N ASP A 61 4.54 4.28 -5.73
CA ASP A 61 3.56 4.22 -6.82
C ASP A 61 2.26 3.52 -6.37
N PRO A 62 1.38 4.20 -5.62
CA PRO A 62 0.18 3.58 -5.08
C PRO A 62 -0.94 3.48 -6.13
N VAL A 63 -1.52 2.29 -6.26
CA VAL A 63 -2.72 2.03 -7.08
C VAL A 63 -3.74 1.19 -6.32
N SER A 64 -5.01 1.29 -6.71
CA SER A 64 -6.11 0.50 -6.12
C SER A 64 -7.17 0.14 -7.15
N GLY A 65 -7.87 -0.97 -6.95
CA GLY A 65 -8.99 -1.42 -7.78
C GLY A 65 -9.66 -2.68 -7.23
N SER A 66 -10.79 -3.07 -7.82
CA SER A 66 -11.53 -4.27 -7.41
C SER A 66 -10.78 -5.57 -7.75
N VAL A 67 -10.86 -6.57 -6.87
CA VAL A 67 -10.35 -7.92 -7.14
C VAL A 67 -11.25 -8.61 -8.18
N VAL A 68 -10.70 -8.93 -9.35
CA VAL A 68 -11.44 -9.59 -10.45
C VAL A 68 -11.32 -11.12 -10.38
N THR A 69 -10.22 -11.64 -9.84
CA THR A 69 -9.99 -13.08 -9.68
C THR A 69 -9.12 -13.35 -8.46
N HIS A 70 -9.39 -14.46 -7.77
CA HIS A 70 -8.58 -14.99 -6.68
C HIS A 70 -8.46 -16.50 -6.89
N LYS A 71 -7.23 -17.00 -7.00
CA LYS A 71 -6.98 -18.44 -7.12
C LYS A 71 -6.73 -19.02 -5.74
N CYS A 72 -7.67 -19.85 -5.29
CA CYS A 72 -7.58 -20.65 -4.08
C CYS A 72 -6.73 -21.91 -4.31
#